data_AF-A0A498P234-F1
#
_entry.id   AF-A0A498P234-F1
#
_cell.length_a   1.000
_cell.length_b   1.000
_cell.length_c   1.000
_cell.angle_alpha   90.00
_cell.angle_beta   90.00
_cell.angle_gamma   90.00
#
_symmetry.space_group_name_H-M   'P 1'
#
loop_
_entity.id
_entity.type
_entity.pdbx_description
1 polymer ?
#
loop_
_entity_poly.entity_id
_entity_poly.type
_entity_poly.pdbx_seq_one_letter_code
_entity_poly.pdbx_strand_id
1 'polypeptide(L)' 'MNKTGRTPVEDLDSSSTFGEMHMTEGVFCQAEAWRAACLATSATAMVRNLLLGTFDLETLLKSNLNGTKQHVPNLFCP' A
#
# COMPACT_ATOMS: atom_id res chain seq x y z
N MET A 1 -50.23 15.30 -12.90
CA MET A 1 -49.32 15.31 -14.06
C MET A 1 -48.05 16.07 -13.67
N ASN A 2 -47.13 15.38 -13.03
CA ASN A 2 -45.81 15.87 -12.63
C ASN A 2 -44.78 15.23 -13.56
N LYS A 3 -44.00 16.11 -14.20
CA LYS A 3 -43.04 15.84 -15.27
C LYS A 3 -41.89 14.94 -14.80
N THR A 4 -41.69 13.86 -15.56
CA THR A 4 -40.45 13.44 -16.23
C THR A 4 -39.14 13.42 -15.45
N GLY A 5 -38.61 12.19 -15.31
CA GLY A 5 -37.23 11.89 -15.69
C GLY A 5 -36.19 11.95 -14.58
N ARG A 6 -35.98 10.81 -13.90
CA ARG A 6 -34.71 10.56 -13.20
C ARG A 6 -33.57 10.67 -14.21
N THR A 7 -32.54 11.39 -13.82
CA THR A 7 -31.31 11.63 -14.58
C THR A 7 -30.56 10.32 -14.86
N PRO A 8 -29.77 10.26 -15.95
CA PRO A 8 -29.07 9.05 -16.35
C PRO A 8 -28.04 8.66 -15.29
N VAL A 9 -28.00 7.36 -15.02
CA VAL A 9 -26.89 6.64 -14.40
C VAL A 9 -25.56 7.19 -14.90
N GLU A 10 -24.68 7.51 -13.96
CA GLU A 10 -23.32 7.96 -14.20
C GLU A 10 -22.59 6.93 -15.07
N ASP A 11 -22.31 7.30 -16.30
CA ASP A 11 -21.34 6.61 -17.14
C ASP A 11 -19.97 6.74 -16.47
N LEU A 12 -19.58 5.73 -15.68
CA LEU A 12 -18.17 5.51 -15.32
C LEU A 12 -17.44 5.17 -16.62
N ASP A 13 -17.05 6.22 -17.34
CA ASP A 13 -16.10 6.16 -18.43
C ASP A 13 -14.83 5.49 -17.90
N SER A 14 -14.55 4.33 -18.48
CA SER A 14 -13.33 3.55 -18.31
C SER A 14 -12.16 4.29 -18.97
N SER A 15 -11.84 5.47 -18.46
CA SER A 15 -10.63 6.21 -18.78
C SER A 15 -9.61 5.95 -17.69
N SER A 16 -8.91 4.82 -17.84
CA SER A 16 -7.61 4.48 -17.22
C SER A 16 -7.32 5.24 -15.93
N THR A 17 -8.12 5.02 -14.90
CA THR A 17 -7.85 5.60 -13.59
C THR A 17 -6.63 4.86 -13.08
N PHE A 18 -5.46 5.47 -13.24
CA PHE A 18 -4.37 5.30 -12.28
C PHE A 18 -5.04 5.56 -10.93
N GLY A 19 -5.45 4.46 -10.28
CA GLY A 19 -6.30 4.47 -9.10
C GLY A 19 -5.71 5.46 -8.12
N GLU A 20 -6.49 6.50 -7.85
CA GLU A 20 -6.17 7.69 -7.06
C GLU A 20 -4.99 7.44 -6.11
N MET A 21 -3.79 7.71 -6.61
CA MET A 21 -2.53 7.50 -5.89
C MET A 21 -2.40 8.66 -4.91
N HIS A 22 -2.88 8.48 -3.67
CA HIS A 22 -2.48 9.34 -2.57
C HIS A 22 -1.04 8.99 -2.18
N MET A 23 -0.09 9.61 -2.87
CA MET A 23 1.33 9.50 -2.56
C MET A 23 1.80 10.76 -1.85
N THR A 24 2.42 10.58 -0.70
CA THR A 24 3.42 11.55 -0.24
C THR A 24 4.65 11.35 -1.12
N GLU A 25 4.98 12.38 -1.91
CA GLU A 25 6.25 12.60 -2.62
C GLU A 25 7.01 11.34 -3.12
N GLY A 26 6.53 10.72 -4.21
CA GLY A 26 7.34 9.83 -5.05
C GLY A 26 7.46 8.35 -4.65
N VAL A 27 6.71 7.88 -3.64
CA VAL A 27 6.73 6.46 -3.23
C VAL A 27 5.69 5.65 -3.99
N PHE A 28 6.13 4.78 -4.90
CA PHE A 28 5.25 3.92 -5.67
C PHE A 28 4.86 2.63 -4.93
N CYS A 29 3.60 2.19 -5.09
CA CYS A 29 3.07 0.96 -4.51
C CYS A 29 2.30 0.16 -5.58
N GLN A 30 2.47 -1.16 -5.59
CA GLN A 30 1.72 -2.07 -6.46
C GLN A 30 0.21 -1.97 -6.18
N ALA A 31 -0.60 -2.01 -7.23
CA ALA A 31 -2.05 -1.82 -7.14
C ALA A 31 -2.73 -2.88 -6.26
N GLU A 32 -2.29 -4.13 -6.34
CA GLU A 32 -2.82 -5.24 -5.54
C GLU A 32 -2.51 -5.05 -4.05
N ALA A 33 -1.30 -4.59 -3.74
CA ALA A 33 -0.86 -4.32 -2.39
C ALA A 33 -1.59 -3.12 -1.77
N TRP A 34 -1.80 -2.06 -2.56
CA TRP A 34 -2.63 -0.92 -2.17
C TRP A 34 -4.07 -1.36 -1.84
N ARG A 35 -4.70 -2.12 -2.74
CA ARG A 35 -6.05 -2.66 -2.51
C ARG A 35 -6.11 -3.52 -1.25
N ALA A 36 -5.12 -4.39 -1.04
CA ALA A 36 -5.03 -5.21 0.17
C ALA A 36 -4.82 -4.36 1.44
N ALA A 37 -4.08 -3.25 1.34
CA ALA A 37 -3.89 -2.32 2.46
C ALA A 37 -5.20 -1.60 2.82
N CYS A 38 -5.96 -1.11 1.84
CA CYS A 38 -7.27 -0.47 2.06
C CYS A 38 -8.29 -1.42 2.72
N LEU A 39 -8.18 -2.73 2.45
CA LEU A 39 -9.07 -3.76 3.02
C LEU A 39 -8.54 -4.39 4.32
N ALA A 40 -7.37 -3.97 4.80
CA ALA A 40 -6.76 -4.58 5.96
C ALA A 40 -7.56 -4.32 7.26
N THR A 41 -7.71 -5.35 8.08
CA THR A 41 -8.49 -5.29 9.33
C THR A 41 -7.71 -4.69 10.52
N SER A 42 -6.43 -4.37 10.32
CA SER A 42 -5.59 -3.73 11.33
C SER A 42 -4.53 -2.83 10.69
N ALA A 43 -4.07 -1.84 11.44
CA ALA A 43 -2.97 -0.97 11.02
C ALA A 43 -1.70 -1.77 10.68
N THR A 44 -1.39 -2.82 11.46
CA THR A 44 -0.24 -3.69 11.19
C THR A 44 -0.36 -4.42 9.85
N ALA A 45 -1.55 -4.96 9.55
CA ALA A 45 -1.78 -5.64 8.27
C ALA A 45 -1.74 -4.65 7.09
N MET A 46 -2.29 -3.45 7.28
CA MET A 46 -2.24 -2.37 6.30
C MET A 46 -0.80 -2.01 5.94
N VAL A 47 0.02 -1.69 6.95
CA VAL A 47 1.43 -1.33 6.75
C VAL A 47 2.20 -2.48 6.13
N ARG A 48 1.94 -3.73 6.53
CA ARG A 48 2.60 -4.90 5.93
C ARG A 48 2.29 -5.02 4.43
N ASN A 49 1.04 -4.80 4.03
CA ASN A 49 0.66 -4.82 2.63
C ASN A 49 1.35 -3.68 1.86
N LEU A 50 1.40 -2.47 2.42
CA LEU A 50 2.12 -1.35 1.81
C LEU A 50 3.62 -1.64 1.64
N LEU A 51 4.28 -2.17 2.66
CA LEU A 51 5.71 -2.51 2.61
C LEU A 51 6.02 -3.54 1.51
N LEU A 52 5.19 -4.58 1.39
CA LEU A 52 5.33 -5.60 0.34
C LEU A 52 5.03 -5.05 -1.07
N GLY A 53 4.18 -4.03 -1.16
CA GLY A 53 3.84 -3.37 -2.43
C GLY A 53 4.87 -2.34 -2.90
N THR A 54 5.75 -1.89 -2.01
CA THR A 54 6.71 -0.81 -2.27
C THR A 54 8.16 -1.30 -2.33
N PHE A 55 8.53 -2.28 -1.51
CA PHE A 55 9.88 -2.81 -1.43
C PHE A 55 9.96 -4.25 -1.91
N ASP A 56 11.06 -4.62 -2.57
CA ASP A 56 11.37 -6.02 -2.81
C ASP A 56 11.71 -6.76 -1.50
N LEU A 57 11.63 -8.09 -1.55
CA LEU A 57 11.84 -8.94 -0.38
C LEU A 57 13.28 -8.86 0.16
N GLU A 58 14.27 -8.69 -0.71
CA GLU A 58 15.66 -8.58 -0.31
C GLU A 58 15.89 -7.31 0.52
N THR A 59 15.31 -6.19 0.09
CA THR A 59 15.32 -4.92 0.81
C THR A 59 14.68 -5.05 2.19
N LEU A 60 13.51 -5.70 2.27
CA LEU A 60 12.81 -5.90 3.56
C LEU A 60 13.60 -6.80 4.53
N LEU A 61 14.31 -7.82 4.03
CA LEU A 61 15.07 -8.75 4.85
C LEU A 61 16.43 -8.19 5.28
N LYS A 62 17.05 -7.34 4.47
CA LYS A 62 18.40 -6.80 4.72
C LYS A 62 18.40 -5.44 5.42
N SER A 63 17.27 -4.74 5.42
CA SER A 63 17.14 -3.41 6.01
C SER A 63 16.47 -3.45 7.37
N ASN A 64 16.62 -2.37 8.14
CA ASN A 64 15.84 -2.14 9.33
C ASN A 64 15.56 -0.64 9.47
N LEU A 65 14.59 -0.31 10.32
CA LEU A 65 14.12 1.06 10.49
C LEU A 65 15.18 1.99 11.11
N ASN A 66 16.16 1.46 11.85
CA ASN A 66 17.19 2.25 12.50
C ASN A 66 18.40 2.50 11.58
N GLY A 67 18.48 1.87 10.41
CA GLY A 67 19.61 1.96 9.48
C GLY A 67 20.93 1.38 10.00
N THR A 68 21.00 0.99 11.27
CA THR A 68 22.18 0.39 11.90
C THR A 68 22.09 -1.13 11.80
N LYS A 69 23.19 -1.82 11.48
CA LYS A 69 23.25 -3.26 11.72
C LYS A 69 23.04 -3.48 13.21
N GLN A 70 22.00 -4.23 13.58
CA GLN A 70 21.83 -4.62 14.97
C GLN A 70 23.11 -5.36 15.38
N HIS A 71 23.83 -4.81 16.36
CA HIS A 71 24.90 -5.53 17.02
C HIS A 71 24.24 -6.65 17.80
N VAL A 72 24.09 -7.82 17.18
CA VAL A 72 23.77 -9.04 17.91
C VAL A 72 24.96 -9.28 18.84
N PRO A 73 24.81 -9.12 20.17
CA PRO A 73 25.86 -9.55 21.07
C PRO A 73 26.05 -11.05 20.79
N ASN A 74 27.27 -11.49 20.53
CA ASN A 74 27.59 -12.91 20.52
C ASN A 74 27.30 -13.43 21.94
N LEU A 75 26.06 -13.91 22.17
CA LEU A 75 25.68 -14.64 23.39
C LEU A 75 26.41 -15.99 23.48
N PHE A 76 27.16 -16.35 22.44
CA PHE A 76 28.16 -17.40 22.44
C PHE A 76 29.56 -16.76 22.35
N CYS A 77 30.10 -16.36 23.50
CA CYS A 77 31.54 -16.40 23.73
C CYS A 77 31.83 -17.65 24.58
N PRO A 78 32.99 -18.29 24.35
CA PRO A 78 33.23 -19.75 24.43
C PRO A 78 33.12 -20.37 25.82
#